data_AF-A0A3N5FX14-F1
#
_entry.id   AF-A0A3N5FX14-F1
#
_cell.length_a   1.000
_cell.length_b   1.000
_cell.length_c   1.000
_cell.angle_alpha   90.00
_cell.angle_beta   90.00
_cell.angle_gamma   90.00
#
_symmetry.space_group_name_H-M   'P 1'
#
loop_
_entity.id
_entity.type
_entity.pdbx_description
1 polymer ?
#
loop_
_entity_poly.entity_id
_entity_poly.type
_entity_poly.pdbx_seq_one_letter_code
_entity_poly.pdbx_strand_id
1 'polypeptide(L)'
;MKTTRRDLFVLLLGAAGARAGLAAPARRTVRLGLALSEGSAAARGATLAAEEARRAAELLGASFEMGAPGPRTAVVVGLATSVKNPQAVFLTVGSPGVMAPAQPRTVHVASSPRQRQKVLAGAAQGVDVVDWHPDLVRYGAEQLNQRFRQRFGQPMVEDAWRGWMAVKIAAEAVLRNPGGDLAAALASLRFDGHKGEPLEFDRQDHHLRQPVYLVDGKGRLIGDAE
;
A
#
# COMPACT_ATOMS: atom_id res chain seq x y z
N MET A 1 68.10 -11.06 -41.02
CA MET A 1 66.94 -10.14 -41.01
C MET A 1 66.05 -10.53 -39.85
N LYS A 2 65.92 -9.65 -38.84
CA LYS A 2 65.16 -9.91 -37.60
C LYS A 2 63.70 -9.49 -37.81
N THR A 3 62.78 -10.45 -37.81
CA THR A 3 61.34 -10.16 -37.80
C THR A 3 60.86 -10.28 -36.35
N THR A 4 60.41 -9.17 -35.79
CA THR A 4 60.03 -9.03 -34.38
C THR A 4 58.57 -9.42 -34.18
N ARG A 5 58.20 -9.92 -32.99
CA ARG A 5 56.84 -10.34 -32.54
C ARG A 5 55.75 -9.26 -32.56
N ARG A 6 55.88 -8.20 -33.37
CA ARG A 6 54.91 -7.09 -33.48
C ARG A 6 54.06 -7.10 -34.75
N ASP A 7 54.37 -7.95 -35.74
CA ASP A 7 53.70 -7.90 -37.06
C ASP A 7 52.68 -9.02 -37.31
N LEU A 8 52.16 -9.67 -36.26
CA LEU A 8 51.13 -10.72 -36.40
C LEU A 8 49.74 -10.35 -35.85
N PHE A 9 49.51 -9.08 -35.48
CA PHE A 9 48.27 -8.67 -34.82
C PHE A 9 47.35 -7.74 -35.62
N VAL A 10 47.62 -7.48 -36.91
CA VAL A 10 46.84 -6.51 -37.72
C VAL A 10 46.03 -7.15 -38.87
N LEU A 11 46.00 -8.48 -38.99
CA LEU A 11 45.22 -9.17 -40.04
C LEU A 11 43.97 -9.90 -39.52
N LEU A 12 43.23 -9.26 -38.60
CA LEU A 12 41.90 -9.70 -38.17
C LEU A 12 40.95 -8.51 -37.89
N LEU A 13 40.99 -7.49 -38.76
CA LEU A 13 39.85 -6.60 -38.95
C LEU A 13 39.01 -7.16 -40.11
N GLY A 14 37.87 -7.77 -39.81
CA GLY A 14 36.96 -8.24 -40.85
C GLY A 14 35.85 -9.18 -40.42
N ALA A 15 35.09 -8.85 -39.39
CA ALA A 15 33.73 -9.38 -39.22
C ALA A 15 32.90 -8.46 -38.31
N ALA A 16 32.21 -7.52 -38.94
CA ALA A 16 31.02 -6.94 -38.35
C ALA A 16 29.98 -8.05 -38.13
N GLY A 17 29.41 -8.12 -36.94
CA GLY A 17 28.39 -9.11 -36.62
C GLY A 17 27.74 -8.79 -35.28
N ALA A 18 26.89 -7.76 -35.27
CA ALA A 18 25.86 -7.46 -34.28
C ALA A 18 26.17 -7.83 -32.81
N ARG A 19 26.62 -6.86 -32.01
CA ARG A 19 26.15 -6.83 -30.62
C ARG A 19 24.64 -6.63 -30.69
N ALA A 20 23.88 -7.72 -30.63
CA ALA A 20 22.48 -7.65 -30.27
C ALA A 20 22.43 -6.85 -28.97
N GLY A 21 22.01 -5.59 -29.07
CA GLY A 21 21.65 -4.82 -27.90
C GLY A 21 20.54 -5.62 -27.25
N LEU A 22 20.87 -6.35 -26.18
CA LEU A 22 19.88 -6.82 -25.25
C LEU A 22 19.21 -5.54 -24.76
N ALA A 23 18.10 -5.18 -25.39
CA ALA A 23 17.23 -4.13 -24.88
C ALA A 23 17.00 -4.48 -23.42
N ALA A 24 17.42 -3.60 -22.52
CA ALA A 24 17.14 -3.80 -21.10
C ALA A 24 15.65 -4.14 -20.99
N PRO A 25 15.28 -5.22 -20.29
CA PRO A 25 13.88 -5.62 -20.20
C PRO A 25 13.07 -4.39 -19.77
N ALA A 26 11.98 -4.11 -20.50
CA ALA A 26 11.18 -2.91 -20.26
C ALA A 26 10.83 -2.84 -18.78
N ARG A 27 11.27 -1.77 -18.10
CA ARG A 27 11.10 -1.62 -16.65
C ARG A 27 9.61 -1.73 -16.33
N ARG A 28 9.26 -2.69 -15.47
CA ARG A 28 7.86 -2.93 -15.11
C ARG A 28 7.32 -1.75 -14.30
N THR A 29 6.32 -1.04 -14.83
CA THR A 29 5.65 0.05 -14.11
C THR A 29 4.41 -0.45 -13.36
N VAL A 30 4.39 -0.29 -12.04
CA VAL A 30 3.22 -0.42 -11.18
C VAL A 30 2.50 0.92 -11.13
N ARG A 31 1.21 0.97 -11.51
CA ARG A 31 0.40 2.19 -11.49
C ARG A 31 -0.78 2.06 -10.54
N LEU A 32 -0.87 2.94 -9.55
CA LEU A 32 -2.01 3.05 -8.65
C LEU A 32 -2.78 4.35 -8.88
N GLY A 33 -4.11 4.28 -8.81
CA GLY A 33 -4.99 5.45 -8.82
C GLY A 33 -5.25 5.95 -7.41
N LEU A 34 -5.22 7.27 -7.21
CA LEU A 34 -5.57 7.93 -5.96
C LEU A 34 -6.81 8.80 -6.16
N ALA A 35 -7.89 8.45 -5.46
CA ALA A 35 -9.16 9.18 -5.42
C ALA A 35 -9.41 9.72 -4.00
N LEU A 36 -8.44 10.52 -3.51
CA LEU A 36 -8.47 11.18 -2.21
C LEU A 36 -8.33 12.68 -2.39
N SER A 37 -8.98 13.45 -1.52
CA SER A 37 -8.82 14.90 -1.50
C SER A 37 -7.37 15.26 -1.20
N GLU A 38 -6.80 16.14 -2.01
CA GLU A 38 -5.46 16.66 -1.81
C GLU A 38 -5.32 17.26 -0.40
N GLY A 39 -4.21 16.99 0.27
CA GLY A 39 -3.98 17.47 1.63
C GLY A 39 -4.88 16.85 2.71
N SER A 40 -5.70 15.84 2.42
CA SER A 40 -6.37 15.05 3.48
C SER A 40 -5.36 14.21 4.28
N ALA A 41 -5.73 13.81 5.50
CA ALA A 41 -4.89 12.92 6.31
C ALA A 41 -4.59 11.60 5.57
N ALA A 42 -5.62 11.00 4.98
CA ALA A 42 -5.48 9.81 4.14
C ALA A 42 -4.55 10.03 2.93
N ALA A 43 -4.65 11.18 2.23
CA ALA A 43 -3.75 11.49 1.12
C ALA A 43 -2.29 11.64 1.57
N ARG A 44 -2.03 12.23 2.76
CA ARG A 44 -0.68 12.28 3.34
C ARG A 44 -0.15 10.87 3.63
N GLY A 45 -0.97 10.02 4.25
CA GLY A 45 -0.63 8.62 4.49
C GLY A 45 -0.28 7.87 3.21
N ALA A 46 -1.15 7.97 2.20
CA ALA A 46 -0.94 7.39 0.88
C ALA A 46 0.35 7.89 0.22
N THR A 47 0.69 9.17 0.39
CA THR A 47 1.93 9.77 -0.12
C THR A 47 3.17 9.14 0.53
N LEU A 48 3.18 8.99 1.86
CA LEU A 48 4.29 8.33 2.56
C LEU A 48 4.48 6.88 2.09
N ALA A 49 3.39 6.11 2.01
CA ALA A 49 3.43 4.74 1.52
C ALA A 49 3.89 4.65 0.06
N ALA A 50 3.52 5.61 -0.79
CA ALA A 50 3.99 5.65 -2.17
C ALA A 50 5.49 5.95 -2.28
N GLU A 51 6.04 6.83 -1.43
CA GLU A 51 7.48 7.08 -1.34
C GLU A 51 8.23 5.80 -0.91
N GLU A 52 7.67 5.03 0.03
CA GLU A 52 8.22 3.73 0.45
C GLU A 52 8.11 2.67 -0.66
N ALA A 53 6.97 2.59 -1.34
CA ALA A 53 6.72 1.66 -2.44
C ALA A 53 7.63 1.93 -3.64
N ARG A 54 7.95 3.20 -3.94
CA ARG A 54 8.93 3.56 -4.99
C ARG A 54 10.31 3.00 -4.70
N ARG A 55 10.79 3.18 -3.47
CA ARG A 55 12.09 2.62 -3.03
C ARG A 55 12.09 1.09 -3.12
N ALA A 56 11.02 0.44 -2.66
CA ALA A 56 10.90 -1.02 -2.77
C ALA A 56 10.85 -1.51 -4.22
N ALA A 57 10.09 -0.84 -5.10
CA ALA A 57 10.01 -1.16 -6.51
C ALA A 57 11.37 -0.98 -7.21
N GLU A 58 12.11 0.09 -6.87
CA GLU A 58 13.43 0.35 -7.43
C GLU A 58 14.41 -0.79 -7.15
N LEU A 59 14.44 -1.30 -5.91
CA LEU A 59 15.25 -2.45 -5.53
C LEU A 59 14.89 -3.73 -6.31
N LEU A 60 13.65 -3.83 -6.80
CA LEU A 60 13.14 -4.95 -7.59
C LEU A 60 13.23 -4.73 -9.10
N GLY A 61 13.88 -3.66 -9.57
CA GLY A 61 13.96 -3.32 -10.99
C GLY A 61 12.62 -2.88 -11.61
N ALA A 62 11.65 -2.48 -10.78
CA ALA A 62 10.35 -1.95 -11.17
C ALA A 62 10.26 -0.43 -10.93
N SER A 63 9.30 0.25 -11.56
CA SER A 63 8.90 1.61 -11.21
C SER A 63 7.53 1.60 -10.55
N PHE A 64 7.28 2.58 -9.69
CA PHE A 64 6.00 2.78 -9.03
C PHE A 64 5.50 4.20 -9.28
N GLU A 65 4.31 4.30 -9.85
CA GLU A 65 3.63 5.54 -10.18
C GLU A 65 2.28 5.59 -9.46
N MET A 66 1.96 6.76 -8.92
CA MET A 66 0.67 7.05 -8.32
C MET A 66 0.14 8.34 -8.94
N GLY A 67 -1.13 8.34 -9.34
CA GLY A 67 -1.76 9.48 -9.99
C GLY A 67 -3.28 9.35 -10.01
N ALA A 68 -3.94 10.19 -10.80
CA ALA A 68 -5.40 10.11 -10.96
C ALA A 68 -5.82 8.75 -11.54
N PRO A 69 -6.97 8.17 -11.12
CA PRO A 69 -7.50 6.94 -11.70
C PRO A 69 -7.78 7.11 -13.21
N GLY A 70 -7.25 6.20 -14.01
CA GLY A 70 -7.45 6.15 -15.46
C GLY A 70 -7.99 4.79 -15.92
N PRO A 71 -8.25 4.63 -17.23
CA PRO A 71 -8.84 3.41 -17.79
C PRO A 71 -7.98 2.14 -17.59
N ARG A 72 -6.67 2.29 -17.38
CA ARG A 72 -5.71 1.19 -17.18
C ARG A 72 -5.27 1.01 -15.73
N THR A 73 -5.88 1.74 -14.80
CA THR A 73 -5.54 1.63 -13.39
C THR A 73 -6.08 0.32 -12.83
N ALA A 74 -5.19 -0.55 -12.35
CA ALA A 74 -5.56 -1.86 -11.82
C ALA A 74 -6.07 -1.80 -10.37
N VAL A 75 -5.61 -0.80 -9.60
CA VAL A 75 -6.01 -0.59 -8.21
C VAL A 75 -6.23 0.90 -7.96
N VAL A 76 -7.34 1.23 -7.33
CA VAL A 76 -7.67 2.59 -6.92
C VAL A 76 -7.81 2.65 -5.40
N VAL A 77 -7.17 3.64 -4.77
CA VAL A 77 -7.30 3.94 -3.34
C VAL A 77 -8.16 5.19 -3.20
N GLY A 78 -9.24 5.16 -2.42
CA GLY A 78 -10.14 6.32 -2.34
C GLY A 78 -11.23 6.26 -1.26
N LEU A 79 -12.07 7.30 -1.23
CA LEU A 79 -13.25 7.36 -0.37
C LEU A 79 -14.56 6.99 -1.11
N ALA A 80 -14.64 7.28 -2.42
CA ALA A 80 -15.84 7.04 -3.23
C ALA A 80 -15.51 6.20 -4.48
N THR A 81 -16.43 5.29 -4.84
CA THR A 81 -16.35 4.44 -6.02
C THR A 81 -16.63 5.24 -7.28
N SER A 82 -15.59 5.70 -7.96
CA SER A 82 -15.71 6.02 -9.40
C SER A 82 -14.46 5.53 -10.10
N VAL A 83 -14.46 4.25 -10.45
CA VAL A 83 -13.40 3.65 -11.24
C VAL A 83 -13.94 3.37 -12.62
N LYS A 84 -13.36 4.01 -13.63
CA LYS A 84 -13.71 3.82 -15.05
C LYS A 84 -13.29 2.43 -15.59
N ASN A 85 -12.55 1.67 -14.79
CA ASN A 85 -12.11 0.31 -15.09
C ASN A 85 -12.92 -0.70 -14.25
N PRO A 86 -13.81 -1.50 -14.87
CA PRO A 86 -14.62 -2.49 -14.14
C PRO A 86 -13.79 -3.65 -13.54
N GLN A 87 -12.54 -3.83 -13.99
CA GLN A 87 -11.61 -4.83 -13.44
C GLN A 87 -10.71 -4.26 -12.35
N ALA A 88 -10.79 -2.96 -12.04
CA ALA A 88 -9.98 -2.40 -10.97
C ALA A 88 -10.45 -2.88 -9.61
N VAL A 89 -9.50 -3.11 -8.72
CA VAL A 89 -9.77 -3.32 -7.31
C VAL A 89 -9.80 -1.97 -6.60
N PHE A 90 -10.78 -1.76 -5.74
CA PHE A 90 -10.95 -0.52 -4.99
C PHE A 90 -10.66 -0.75 -3.51
N LEU A 91 -9.63 -0.05 -3.00
CA LEU A 91 -9.29 -0.04 -1.57
C LEU A 91 -9.84 1.24 -0.97
N THR A 92 -10.80 1.06 -0.08
CA THR A 92 -11.46 2.18 0.59
C THR A 92 -10.77 2.52 1.91
N VAL A 93 -10.66 3.81 2.22
CA VAL A 93 -9.93 4.31 3.41
C VAL A 93 -10.81 5.13 4.36
N GLY A 94 -12.11 5.22 4.10
CA GLY A 94 -13.04 5.95 4.96
C GLY A 94 -13.42 5.20 6.24
N SER A 95 -14.07 5.90 7.16
CA SER A 95 -14.57 5.30 8.40
C SER A 95 -15.71 4.31 8.13
N PRO A 96 -15.77 3.20 8.89
CA PRO A 96 -16.84 2.22 8.80
C PRO A 96 -18.21 2.88 9.00
N GLY A 97 -19.14 2.65 8.07
CA GLY A 97 -20.49 3.24 8.09
C GLY A 97 -20.71 4.40 7.12
N VAL A 98 -19.65 5.08 6.67
CA VAL A 98 -19.72 6.08 5.57
C VAL A 98 -19.47 5.43 4.20
N MET A 99 -19.10 4.14 4.20
CA MET A 99 -18.61 3.41 3.04
C MET A 99 -19.75 2.72 2.29
N ALA A 100 -19.65 2.67 0.96
CA ALA A 100 -20.57 1.92 0.11
C ALA A 100 -20.56 0.41 0.48
N PRO A 101 -21.66 -0.32 0.25
CA PRO A 101 -21.72 -1.77 0.52
C PRO A 101 -20.62 -2.53 -0.23
N ALA A 102 -20.19 -3.65 0.36
CA ALA A 102 -19.16 -4.51 -0.21
C ALA A 102 -19.53 -4.91 -1.65
N GLN A 103 -18.61 -4.67 -2.58
CA GLN A 103 -18.69 -5.11 -3.97
C GLN A 103 -17.57 -6.14 -4.22
N PRO A 104 -17.70 -7.04 -5.21
CA PRO A 104 -16.74 -8.14 -5.42
C PRO A 104 -15.27 -7.73 -5.58
N ARG A 105 -15.01 -6.49 -6.02
CA ARG A 105 -13.67 -5.92 -6.19
C ARG A 105 -13.40 -4.72 -5.28
N THR A 106 -14.20 -4.54 -4.23
CA THR A 106 -14.01 -3.51 -3.23
C THR A 106 -13.65 -4.15 -1.90
N VAL A 107 -12.58 -3.65 -1.28
CA VAL A 107 -12.16 -4.01 0.07
C VAL A 107 -11.99 -2.75 0.93
N HIS A 108 -12.14 -2.93 2.24
CA HIS A 108 -12.18 -1.85 3.22
C HIS A 108 -10.98 -1.94 4.14
N VAL A 109 -10.12 -0.91 4.14
CA VAL A 109 -8.91 -0.90 4.99
C VAL A 109 -9.25 -0.68 6.46
N ALA A 110 -10.41 -0.11 6.75
CA ALA A 110 -10.91 0.03 8.11
C ALA A 110 -11.36 -1.32 8.70
N SER A 111 -11.31 -1.46 10.03
CA SER A 111 -11.94 -2.60 10.73
C SER A 111 -13.46 -2.64 10.49
N SER A 112 -14.10 -3.80 10.55
CA SER A 112 -15.54 -3.87 10.24
C SER A 112 -16.44 -3.24 11.32
N PRO A 113 -17.63 -2.71 10.96
CA PRO A 113 -18.61 -2.23 11.93
C PRO A 113 -18.96 -3.30 12.97
N ARG A 114 -19.02 -4.56 12.56
CA ARG A 114 -19.29 -5.71 13.44
C ARG A 114 -18.18 -5.91 14.47
N GLN A 115 -16.91 -5.84 14.06
CA GLN A 115 -15.78 -5.93 14.97
C GLN A 115 -15.82 -4.79 16.00
N ARG A 116 -16.00 -3.55 15.54
CA ARG A 116 -16.10 -2.36 16.42
C ARG A 116 -17.24 -2.48 17.42
N GLN A 117 -18.42 -2.91 16.97
CA GLN A 117 -19.57 -3.10 17.84
C GLN A 117 -19.31 -4.16 18.90
N LYS A 118 -18.69 -5.29 18.54
CA LYS A 118 -18.32 -6.36 19.47
C LYS A 118 -17.37 -5.84 20.55
N VAL A 119 -16.36 -5.07 20.16
CA VAL A 119 -15.38 -4.47 21.09
C VAL A 119 -16.07 -3.48 22.03
N LEU A 120 -16.95 -2.60 21.51
CA LEU A 120 -17.66 -1.61 22.30
C LEU A 120 -18.69 -2.19 23.26
N ALA A 121 -19.28 -3.35 22.95
CA ALA A 121 -20.27 -4.00 23.82
C ALA A 121 -19.72 -4.35 25.22
N GLY A 122 -18.39 -4.53 25.35
CA GLY A 122 -17.70 -4.76 26.62
C GLY A 122 -17.02 -3.52 27.22
N ALA A 123 -17.11 -2.36 26.57
CA ALA A 123 -16.40 -1.15 26.96
C ALA A 123 -17.22 -0.25 27.90
N ALA A 124 -16.52 0.57 28.69
CA ALA A 124 -17.16 1.62 29.48
C ALA A 124 -17.81 2.69 28.58
N GLN A 125 -18.77 3.43 29.12
CA GLN A 125 -19.37 4.56 28.41
C GLN A 125 -18.31 5.62 28.04
N GLY A 126 -18.44 6.19 26.83
CA GLY A 126 -17.51 7.22 26.34
C GLY A 126 -16.20 6.68 25.80
N VAL A 127 -16.09 5.36 25.59
CA VAL A 127 -14.98 4.72 24.86
C VAL A 127 -15.33 4.64 23.38
N ASP A 128 -14.35 4.91 22.51
CA ASP A 128 -14.44 4.72 21.06
C ASP A 128 -13.34 3.79 20.55
N VAL A 129 -13.52 3.29 19.31
CA VAL A 129 -12.62 2.34 18.64
C VAL A 129 -11.98 2.99 17.42
N VAL A 130 -10.66 2.98 17.37
CA VAL A 130 -9.86 3.49 16.25
C VAL A 130 -8.93 2.40 15.68
N ASP A 131 -8.69 2.44 14.37
CA ASP A 131 -7.74 1.56 13.70
C ASP A 131 -6.29 1.97 13.99
N TRP A 132 -6.02 3.21 14.37
CA TRP A 132 -4.66 3.66 14.67
C TRP A 132 -4.66 4.86 15.61
N HIS A 133 -3.61 4.96 16.43
CA HIS A 133 -3.38 6.10 17.32
C HIS A 133 -1.92 6.57 17.23
N PRO A 134 -1.65 7.89 17.27
CA PRO A 134 -0.28 8.43 17.18
C PRO A 134 0.64 8.06 18.35
N ASP A 135 0.08 7.57 19.46
CA ASP A 135 0.84 7.14 20.65
C ASP A 135 1.21 5.65 20.64
N LEU A 136 0.92 4.93 19.55
CA LEU A 136 1.34 3.54 19.40
C LEU A 136 2.87 3.46 19.24
N VAL A 137 3.50 2.61 20.06
CA VAL A 137 4.96 2.46 20.10
C VAL A 137 5.46 1.04 19.81
N ARG A 138 4.62 0.01 19.97
CA ARG A 138 5.03 -1.39 19.82
C ARG A 138 5.08 -1.82 18.34
N TYR A 139 5.81 -2.90 18.07
CA TYR A 139 5.80 -3.61 16.78
C TYR A 139 6.13 -2.76 15.53
N GLY A 140 6.94 -1.71 15.71
CA GLY A 140 7.29 -0.81 14.60
C GLY A 140 6.39 0.42 14.46
N ALA A 141 5.33 0.54 15.27
CA ALA A 141 4.39 1.64 15.18
C ALA A 141 5.03 2.99 15.48
N GLU A 142 5.97 3.03 16.44
CA GLU A 142 6.71 4.25 16.76
C GLU A 142 7.48 4.76 15.54
N GLN A 143 8.17 3.87 14.82
CA GLN A 143 8.96 4.23 13.65
C GLN A 143 8.06 4.76 12.53
N LEU A 144 6.90 4.14 12.30
CA LEU A 144 5.93 4.65 11.32
C LEU A 144 5.42 6.05 11.71
N ASN A 145 5.03 6.23 12.98
CA ASN A 145 4.60 7.52 13.53
C ASN A 145 5.69 8.59 13.38
N GLN A 146 6.94 8.26 13.66
CA GLN A 146 8.09 9.16 13.52
C GLN A 146 8.34 9.55 12.05
N ARG A 147 8.35 8.60 11.11
CA ARG A 147 8.51 8.89 9.68
C ARG A 147 7.41 9.81 9.17
N PHE A 148 6.16 9.54 9.54
CA PHE A 148 5.02 10.39 9.17
C PHE A 148 5.16 11.81 9.73
N ARG A 149 5.51 11.93 11.02
CA ARG A 149 5.70 13.23 11.68
C ARG A 149 6.85 14.02 11.06
N GLN A 150 7.96 13.37 10.74
CA GLN A 150 9.09 14.01 10.05
C GLN A 150 8.71 14.51 8.65
N ARG A 151 7.89 13.74 7.92
CA ARG A 151 7.50 14.06 6.54
C ARG A 151 6.46 15.18 6.44
N PHE A 152 5.55 15.28 7.41
CA PHE A 152 4.37 16.15 7.32
C PHE A 152 4.20 17.13 8.49
N GLY A 153 5.03 17.06 9.53
CA GLY A 153 4.92 17.92 10.71
C GLY A 153 3.67 17.69 11.56
N GLN A 154 2.99 16.55 11.38
CA GLN A 154 1.72 16.23 12.04
C GLN A 154 1.74 14.80 12.60
N PRO A 155 0.95 14.49 13.65
CA PRO A 155 0.75 13.12 14.11
C PRO A 155 0.03 12.30 13.04
N MET A 156 0.34 11.00 12.98
CA MET A 156 -0.36 10.05 12.12
C MET A 156 -1.65 9.64 12.80
N VAL A 157 -2.76 10.23 12.35
CA VAL A 157 -4.12 9.88 12.80
C VAL A 157 -4.66 8.67 12.03
N GLU A 158 -5.79 8.13 12.48
CA GLU A 158 -6.44 6.95 11.90
C GLU A 158 -6.56 7.00 10.37
N ASP A 159 -7.09 8.09 9.82
CA ASP A 159 -7.25 8.25 8.37
C ASP A 159 -5.92 8.25 7.62
N ALA A 160 -4.87 8.85 8.21
CA ALA A 160 -3.53 8.80 7.62
C ALA A 160 -2.98 7.38 7.61
N TRP A 161 -3.20 6.61 8.68
CA TRP A 161 -2.81 5.20 8.69
C TRP A 161 -3.59 4.37 7.67
N ARG A 162 -4.89 4.56 7.52
CA ARG A 162 -5.67 3.87 6.46
C ARG A 162 -5.17 4.22 5.07
N GLY A 163 -4.85 5.49 4.81
CA GLY A 163 -4.27 5.92 3.54
C GLY A 163 -2.90 5.28 3.25
N TRP A 164 -2.03 5.24 4.26
CA TRP A 164 -0.73 4.56 4.17
C TRP A 164 -0.90 3.05 3.92
N MET A 165 -1.75 2.40 4.71
CA MET A 165 -1.98 0.97 4.64
C MET A 165 -2.59 0.56 3.29
N ALA A 166 -3.53 1.35 2.75
CA ALA A 166 -4.13 1.08 1.44
C ALA A 166 -3.10 1.04 0.32
N VAL A 167 -2.23 2.04 0.25
CA VAL A 167 -1.18 2.10 -0.79
C VAL A 167 -0.16 0.98 -0.59
N LYS A 168 0.20 0.65 0.66
CA LYS A 168 1.09 -0.49 0.96
C LYS A 168 0.49 -1.81 0.48
N ILE A 169 -0.76 -2.10 0.84
CA ILE A 169 -1.49 -3.30 0.40
C ILE A 169 -1.51 -3.37 -1.13
N ALA A 170 -1.87 -2.27 -1.79
CA ALA A 170 -1.95 -2.22 -3.25
C ALA A 170 -0.58 -2.45 -3.91
N ALA A 171 0.47 -1.80 -3.41
CA ALA A 171 1.83 -1.97 -3.92
C ALA A 171 2.30 -3.42 -3.76
N GLU A 172 2.12 -4.01 -2.57
CA GLU A 172 2.51 -5.38 -2.30
C GLU A 172 1.73 -6.39 -3.13
N ALA A 173 0.40 -6.21 -3.27
CA ALA A 173 -0.43 -7.08 -4.08
C ALA A 173 0.00 -7.07 -5.55
N VAL A 174 0.26 -5.90 -6.13
CA VAL A 174 0.71 -5.80 -7.52
C VAL A 174 2.12 -6.37 -7.70
N LEU A 175 3.03 -6.10 -6.76
CA LEU A 175 4.41 -6.61 -6.84
C LEU A 175 4.45 -8.13 -6.71
N ARG A 176 3.68 -8.71 -5.79
CA ARG A 176 3.62 -10.16 -5.52
C ARG A 176 2.80 -10.94 -6.54
N ASN A 177 1.82 -10.32 -7.21
CA ASN A 177 0.96 -10.97 -8.21
C ASN A 177 0.98 -10.26 -9.57
N PRO A 178 2.09 -10.30 -10.32
CA PRO A 178 2.17 -9.73 -11.67
C PRO A 178 1.12 -10.28 -12.63
N GLY A 179 0.23 -9.41 -13.12
CA GLY A 179 -0.72 -9.75 -14.18
C GLY A 179 -1.81 -10.76 -13.78
N GLY A 180 -1.83 -11.19 -12.53
CA GLY A 180 -2.86 -12.06 -11.98
C GLY A 180 -4.07 -11.27 -11.47
N ASP A 181 -5.10 -12.01 -11.03
CA ASP A 181 -6.29 -11.40 -10.45
C ASP A 181 -5.98 -10.83 -9.06
N LEU A 182 -5.95 -9.50 -8.96
CA LEU A 182 -5.65 -8.79 -7.73
C LEU A 182 -6.73 -9.02 -6.66
N ALA A 183 -8.00 -9.19 -7.04
CA ALA A 183 -9.05 -9.47 -6.07
C ALA A 183 -8.82 -10.82 -5.37
N ALA A 184 -8.48 -11.85 -6.14
CA ALA A 184 -8.11 -13.16 -5.62
C ALA A 184 -6.83 -13.11 -4.76
N ALA A 185 -5.83 -12.32 -5.16
CA ALA A 185 -4.62 -12.13 -4.37
C ALA A 185 -4.92 -11.48 -3.00
N LEU A 186 -5.71 -10.41 -2.97
CA LEU A 186 -6.06 -9.73 -1.71
C LEU A 186 -6.82 -10.66 -0.74
N ALA A 187 -7.59 -11.62 -1.24
CA ALA A 187 -8.30 -12.60 -0.40
C ALA A 187 -7.38 -13.67 0.24
N SER A 188 -6.08 -13.67 -0.07
CA SER A 188 -5.11 -14.66 0.45
C SER A 188 -3.84 -14.04 1.05
N LEU A 189 -3.50 -12.81 0.66
CA LEU A 189 -2.31 -12.13 1.14
C LEU A 189 -2.47 -11.62 2.57
N ARG A 190 -1.34 -11.60 3.28
CA ARG A 190 -1.16 -11.00 4.60
C ARG A 190 -0.20 -9.83 4.51
N PHE A 191 -0.46 -8.80 5.31
CA PHE A 191 0.25 -7.53 5.29
C PHE A 191 0.68 -7.13 6.69
N ASP A 192 1.88 -6.58 6.83
CA ASP A 192 2.31 -5.96 8.09
C ASP A 192 1.75 -4.54 8.17
N GLY A 193 0.97 -4.26 9.22
CA GLY A 193 0.41 -2.93 9.50
C GLY A 193 1.15 -2.17 10.60
N HIS A 194 2.32 -2.66 11.05
CA HIS A 194 3.00 -2.21 12.27
C HIS A 194 2.15 -2.41 13.54
N LYS A 195 1.47 -3.55 13.63
CA LYS A 195 0.54 -3.88 14.73
C LYS A 195 0.87 -5.17 15.48
N GLY A 196 2.00 -5.81 15.16
CA GLY A 196 2.44 -7.06 15.78
C GLY A 196 1.82 -8.31 15.19
N GLU A 197 0.67 -8.17 14.51
CA GLU A 197 -0.03 -9.27 13.87
C GLU A 197 -0.16 -9.06 12.35
N PRO A 198 -0.13 -10.13 11.53
CA PRO A 198 -0.42 -10.05 10.11
C PRO A 198 -1.88 -9.68 9.85
N LEU A 199 -2.10 -8.65 9.03
CA LEU A 199 -3.42 -8.17 8.64
C LEU A 199 -3.88 -8.87 7.35
N GLU A 200 -5.15 -9.25 7.27
CA GLU A 200 -5.74 -9.86 6.08
C GLU A 200 -7.20 -9.42 5.90
N PHE A 201 -7.71 -9.45 4.66
CA PHE A 201 -9.11 -9.13 4.40
C PHE A 201 -10.01 -10.30 4.77
N ASP A 202 -11.08 -10.01 5.50
CA ASP A 202 -12.14 -10.97 5.75
C ASP A 202 -12.87 -11.29 4.44
N ARG A 203 -13.13 -12.58 4.20
CA ARG A 203 -13.73 -13.04 2.94
C ARG A 203 -15.23 -12.79 2.84
N GLN A 204 -15.89 -12.49 3.96
CA GLN A 204 -17.33 -12.26 4.03
C GLN A 204 -17.66 -10.77 3.99
N ASP A 205 -17.01 -9.97 4.83
CA ASP A 205 -17.33 -8.53 4.94
C ASP A 205 -16.33 -7.61 4.23
N HIS A 206 -15.25 -8.17 3.68
CA HIS A 206 -14.22 -7.46 2.90
C HIS A 206 -13.48 -6.36 3.68
N HIS A 207 -13.61 -6.32 5.02
CA HIS A 207 -12.83 -5.40 5.85
C HIS A 207 -11.49 -6.03 6.24
N LEU A 208 -10.52 -5.17 6.50
CA LEU A 208 -9.21 -5.59 6.95
C LEU A 208 -9.32 -6.04 8.41
N ARG A 209 -9.15 -7.34 8.66
CA ARG A 209 -9.06 -7.91 10.00
C ARG A 209 -7.73 -7.49 10.61
N GLN A 210 -7.82 -6.79 11.74
CA GLN A 210 -6.68 -6.13 12.38
C GLN A 210 -6.95 -5.86 13.85
N PRO A 211 -5.90 -5.71 14.69
CA PRO A 211 -6.03 -5.11 16.00
C PRO A 211 -6.62 -3.70 15.89
N VAL A 212 -7.53 -3.38 16.81
CA VAL A 212 -8.12 -2.06 16.98
C VAL A 212 -7.77 -1.51 18.36
N TYR A 213 -7.90 -0.19 18.53
CA TYR A 213 -7.46 0.52 19.72
C TYR A 213 -8.61 1.26 20.37
N LEU A 214 -8.61 1.28 21.70
CA LEU A 214 -9.62 1.95 22.51
C LEU A 214 -9.13 3.34 22.89
N VAL A 215 -9.99 4.33 22.72
CA VAL A 215 -9.73 5.71 23.18
C VAL A 215 -10.83 6.18 24.12
N ASP A 216 -10.46 7.00 25.11
CA ASP A 216 -11.44 7.65 25.99
C ASP A 216 -12.14 8.85 25.31
N GLY A 217 -13.10 9.48 25.98
CA GLY A 217 -13.82 10.65 25.45
C GLY A 217 -12.95 11.90 25.24
N LYS A 218 -11.66 11.87 25.60
CA LYS A 218 -10.68 12.91 25.30
C LYS A 218 -9.72 12.48 24.19
N GLY A 219 -9.94 11.32 23.58
CA GLY A 219 -9.11 10.74 22.53
C GLY A 219 -7.81 10.12 23.06
N ARG A 220 -7.68 9.85 24.36
CA ARG A 220 -6.46 9.22 24.90
C ARG A 220 -6.52 7.72 24.65
N LEU A 221 -5.42 7.15 24.19
CA LEU A 221 -5.27 5.70 24.08
C LEU A 221 -5.37 5.05 25.47
N ILE A 222 -6.32 4.12 25.63
CA ILE A 222 -6.58 3.41 26.89
C ILE A 222 -6.45 1.89 26.79
N GLY A 223 -6.31 1.34 25.58
CA GLY A 223 -6.11 -0.10 25.38
C GLY A 223 -6.19 -0.52 23.91
N ASP A 224 -6.18 -1.82 23.69
CA ASP A 224 -6.29 -2.49 22.40
C ASP A 224 -7.22 -3.71 22.49
N ALA A 225 -7.75 -4.14 21.34
CA ALA A 225 -8.66 -5.29 21.22
C ALA A 225 -8.54 -5.96 19.84
N GLU A 226 -9.06 -7.20 19.75
CA GLU A 226 -9.13 -8.02 18.53
C GLU A 226 -10.58 -8.43 18.16
#